data_AF-V9IK82-F1
#
_entry.id   AF-V9IK82-F1
#
_cell.length_a   1.000
_cell.length_b   1.000
_cell.length_c   1.000
_cell.angle_alpha   90.00
_cell.angle_beta   90.00
_cell.angle_gamma   90.00
#
_symmetry.space_group_name_H-M   'P 1'
#
loop_
_entity.id
_entity.type
_entity.pdbx_description
1 polymer ?
#
loop_
_entity_poly.entity_id
_entity_poly.type
_entity_poly.pdbx_seq_one_letter_code
_entity_poly.pdbx_strand_id
1 'polypeptide(L)'
;MASITLRVFTKNISSHVKIRFEQVRCGHYLRGKPPTIALTLQQRLKLLEKSKLPKVNIGFSVPKICKEKKEAMMAEQKRKRANTNFETQIRSGKIPLNLEEVKKFWLEISSSYDIHKIATHYGIFQDLFGDAFFLPVVPLEISYNIDDDTLIKVYRGNVIKPAEASEMPYVEYKAEDDTLWTLVMCTPDGNLENSNNEYCHWFLGNIPGNKLELGEQIIDYMKPFPVRGVGYYRYIFTLYKQNQRLDYVEYKKINLV
;
A
#
# COMPACT_ATOMS: atom_id res chain seq x y z
N MET A 1 5.18 -46.69 20.22
CA MET A 1 5.40 -46.93 18.79
C MET A 1 6.57 -46.09 18.33
N ALA A 2 7.69 -46.72 17.99
CA ALA A 2 8.90 -46.00 17.55
C ALA A 2 8.71 -45.51 16.10
N SER A 3 8.99 -44.23 15.88
CA SER A 3 8.92 -43.57 14.56
C SER A 3 9.90 -44.22 13.56
N ILE A 4 9.40 -44.46 12.35
CA ILE A 4 10.08 -45.06 11.19
C ILE A 4 11.38 -44.34 10.81
N THR A 5 11.59 -43.10 11.27
CA THR A 5 12.77 -42.29 10.97
C THR A 5 14.09 -42.80 11.58
N LEU A 6 14.05 -43.65 12.61
CA LEU A 6 15.26 -44.09 13.33
C LEU A 6 16.03 -45.25 12.67
N ARG A 7 15.45 -45.94 11.67
CA ARG A 7 16.12 -47.06 10.96
C ARG A 7 17.20 -46.62 9.97
N VAL A 8 17.26 -45.33 9.61
CA VAL A 8 18.17 -44.84 8.56
C VAL A 8 19.60 -44.70 9.07
N PHE A 9 19.81 -44.39 10.35
CA PHE A 9 21.12 -44.04 10.89
C PHE A 9 21.95 -45.21 11.46
N THR A 10 21.41 -46.42 11.57
CA THR A 10 22.12 -47.56 12.20
C THR A 10 22.68 -48.58 11.21
N LYS A 11 22.58 -48.36 9.90
CA LYS A 11 22.96 -49.37 8.89
C LYS A 11 24.46 -49.68 8.80
N ASN A 12 25.34 -48.84 9.34
CA ASN A 12 26.80 -48.98 9.21
C ASN A 12 27.57 -49.11 10.54
N ILE A 13 26.91 -49.53 11.63
CA ILE A 13 27.59 -49.68 12.94
C ILE A 13 27.82 -51.16 13.23
N SER A 14 29.08 -51.53 13.50
CA SER A 14 29.55 -52.88 13.80
C SER A 14 28.74 -53.56 14.92
N SER A 15 28.50 -54.87 14.78
CA SER A 15 27.67 -55.71 15.65
C SER A 15 28.13 -55.80 17.11
N HIS A 16 29.34 -55.34 17.42
CA HIS A 16 29.92 -55.38 18.77
C HIS A 16 29.73 -54.08 19.58
N VAL A 17 29.23 -52.99 18.99
CA VAL A 17 28.95 -51.75 19.72
C VAL A 17 27.47 -51.70 20.10
N LYS A 18 27.13 -52.13 21.32
CA LYS A 18 25.81 -51.86 21.91
C LYS A 18 25.74 -50.40 22.30
N ILE A 19 25.37 -49.52 21.37
CA ILE A 19 25.01 -48.14 21.70
C ILE A 19 23.70 -48.18 22.48
N ARG A 20 23.77 -48.01 23.80
CA ARG A 20 22.58 -47.74 24.61
C ARG A 20 22.15 -46.31 24.33
N PHE A 21 21.29 -46.14 23.32
CA PHE A 21 20.52 -44.92 23.18
C PHE A 21 19.44 -44.94 24.26
N GLU A 22 19.76 -44.41 25.43
CA GLU A 22 18.74 -43.94 26.34
C GLU A 22 18.08 -42.75 25.66
N GLN A 23 16.89 -42.96 25.09
CA GLN A 23 16.02 -41.86 24.75
C GLN A 23 15.62 -41.23 26.09
N VAL A 24 16.41 -40.25 26.56
CA VAL A 24 16.02 -39.37 27.66
C VAL A 24 14.78 -38.65 27.16
N ARG A 25 13.62 -39.24 27.42
CA ARG A 25 12.35 -38.53 27.33
C ARG A 25 12.42 -37.53 28.48
N CYS A 26 12.97 -36.35 28.21
CA CYS A 26 12.55 -35.18 28.94
C CYS A 26 11.03 -35.22 28.85
N GLY A 27 10.36 -35.48 29.98
CA GLY A 27 8.90 -35.56 30.02
C GLY A 27 8.29 -34.30 29.42
N HIS A 28 6.96 -34.26 29.29
CA HIS A 28 6.22 -33.06 28.90
C HIS A 28 6.34 -31.95 29.97
N TYR A 29 7.55 -31.49 30.26
CA TYR A 29 7.80 -30.23 30.92
C TYR A 29 7.37 -29.17 29.91
N LEU A 30 6.26 -28.50 30.23
CA LEU A 30 5.86 -27.26 29.57
C LEU A 30 7.10 -26.35 29.52
N ARG A 31 7.62 -26.11 28.31
CA ARG A 31 8.72 -25.15 28.13
C ARG A 31 8.17 -23.76 28.43
N GLY A 32 8.60 -23.17 29.53
CA GLY A 32 8.19 -21.83 29.97
C GLY A 32 7.10 -21.85 31.04
N LYS A 33 6.56 -20.67 31.33
CA LYS A 33 5.47 -20.52 32.31
C LYS A 33 4.22 -21.26 31.82
N PRO A 34 3.38 -21.81 32.71
CA PRO A 34 2.13 -22.45 32.33
C PRO A 34 1.19 -21.45 31.63
N PRO A 35 0.27 -21.88 30.75
CA PRO A 35 -0.62 -20.99 30.00
C PRO A 35 -1.45 -20.02 30.86
N THR A 36 -1.69 -20.35 32.13
CA THR A 36 -2.35 -19.49 33.12
C THR A 36 -1.50 -18.30 33.59
N ILE A 37 -0.18 -18.39 33.50
CA ILE A 37 0.77 -17.35 33.94
C ILE A 37 1.52 -16.74 32.75
N ALA A 38 1.72 -17.50 31.68
CA ALA A 38 2.39 -17.03 30.48
C ALA A 38 1.53 -15.99 29.75
N LEU A 39 2.08 -14.78 29.60
CA LEU A 39 1.46 -13.78 28.74
C LEU A 39 1.35 -14.34 27.31
N THR A 40 0.17 -14.18 26.72
CA THR A 40 -0.06 -14.49 25.31
C THR A 40 0.82 -13.61 24.43
N LEU A 41 1.11 -14.03 23.19
CA LEU A 41 1.88 -13.22 22.26
C LEU A 41 1.27 -11.81 22.10
N GLN A 42 -0.06 -11.72 22.02
CA GLN A 42 -0.79 -10.46 21.96
C GLN A 42 -0.54 -9.58 23.20
N GLN A 43 -0.56 -10.16 24.40
CA GLN A 43 -0.28 -9.42 25.63
C GLN A 43 1.17 -8.92 25.67
N ARG A 44 2.14 -9.75 25.23
CA ARG A 44 3.55 -9.34 25.15
C ARG A 44 3.76 -8.22 24.14
N LEU A 45 3.14 -8.31 22.97
CA LEU A 45 3.19 -7.26 21.97
C LEU A 45 2.59 -5.96 22.50
N LYS A 46 1.47 -6.01 23.21
CA LYS A 46 0.84 -4.83 23.82
C LYS A 46 1.73 -4.16 24.88
N LEU A 47 2.53 -4.92 25.62
CA LEU A 47 3.52 -4.36 26.55
C LEU A 47 4.71 -3.70 25.84
N LEU A 48 5.03 -4.17 24.62
CA LEU A 48 6.08 -3.58 23.77
C LEU A 48 5.59 -2.35 23.00
N GLU A 49 4.28 -2.19 22.82
CA GLU A 49 3.71 -0.98 22.25
C GLU A 49 3.93 0.20 23.20
N LYS A 50 4.88 1.08 22.86
CA LYS A 50 5.03 2.39 23.50
C LYS A 50 3.72 3.18 23.38
N SER A 51 3.49 4.11 24.30
CA SER A 51 2.35 5.05 24.26
C SER A 51 2.40 5.85 22.96
N LYS A 52 1.61 5.45 21.97
CA LYS A 52 1.45 6.15 20.70
C LYS A 52 0.60 7.40 20.97
N LEU A 53 1.07 8.55 20.52
CA LEU A 53 0.26 9.77 20.50
C LEU A 53 -0.99 9.54 19.65
N PRO A 54 -2.10 10.24 19.94
CA PRO A 54 -3.29 10.14 19.10
C PRO A 54 -2.94 10.61 17.68
N LYS A 55 -3.23 9.77 16.69
CA LYS A 55 -2.97 10.12 15.29
C LYS A 55 -3.91 11.22 14.83
N VAL A 56 -3.40 12.20 14.08
CA VAL A 56 -4.18 13.36 13.60
C VAL A 56 -4.54 13.19 12.13
N ASN A 57 -5.81 13.41 11.77
CA ASN A 57 -6.21 13.43 10.36
C ASN A 57 -5.91 14.79 9.74
N ILE A 58 -5.02 14.84 8.76
CA ILE A 58 -4.61 16.04 8.01
C ILE A 58 -5.28 16.15 6.64
N GLY A 59 -6.12 15.18 6.27
CA GLY A 59 -6.78 15.14 4.97
C GLY A 59 -8.16 15.76 4.90
N PHE A 60 -8.72 15.75 3.69
CA PHE A 60 -10.12 16.11 3.47
C PHE A 60 -11.09 15.14 4.15
N SER A 61 -12.26 15.67 4.51
CA SER A 61 -13.37 14.84 4.99
C SER A 61 -13.85 13.91 3.87
N VAL A 62 -13.98 12.61 4.16
CA VAL A 62 -14.53 11.65 3.20
C VAL A 62 -16.02 11.97 2.96
N PRO A 63 -16.45 12.16 1.70
CA PRO A 63 -17.84 12.38 1.37
C PRO A 63 -18.71 11.23 1.88
N LYS A 64 -19.78 11.57 2.61
CA LYS A 64 -20.76 10.56 3.04
C LYS A 64 -21.63 10.18 1.85
N ILE A 65 -21.83 8.88 1.65
CA ILE A 65 -22.77 8.38 0.65
C ILE A 65 -24.17 8.88 0.99
N CYS A 66 -24.79 9.59 0.03
CA CYS A 66 -26.15 10.12 0.16
C CYS A 66 -27.16 9.01 0.52
N LYS A 67 -28.15 9.35 1.33
CA LYS A 67 -29.20 8.42 1.76
C LYS A 67 -29.93 7.78 0.57
N GLU A 68 -30.24 8.58 -0.44
CA GLU A 68 -30.88 8.13 -1.70
C GLU A 68 -30.06 7.05 -2.41
N LYS A 69 -28.74 7.25 -2.58
CA LYS A 69 -27.86 6.24 -3.19
C LYS A 69 -27.87 4.93 -2.39
N LYS A 70 -27.88 4.99 -1.06
CA LYS A 70 -27.96 3.79 -0.21
C LYS A 70 -29.29 3.06 -0.39
N GLU A 71 -30.39 3.80 -0.44
CA GLU A 71 -31.73 3.23 -0.65
C GLU A 71 -31.87 2.60 -2.04
N ALA A 72 -31.39 3.28 -3.09
CA ALA A 72 -31.34 2.75 -4.45
C ALA A 72 -30.55 1.44 -4.53
N MET A 73 -29.37 1.40 -3.88
CA MET A 73 -28.53 0.19 -3.82
C MET A 73 -29.23 -0.97 -3.10
N MET A 74 -29.89 -0.69 -1.97
CA MET A 74 -30.68 -1.71 -1.26
C MET A 74 -31.89 -2.19 -2.08
N ALA A 75 -32.58 -1.28 -2.77
CA ALA A 75 -33.71 -1.61 -3.63
C ALA A 75 -33.28 -2.46 -4.83
N GLU A 76 -32.15 -2.14 -5.46
CA GLU A 76 -31.58 -2.92 -6.54
C GLU A 76 -31.19 -4.33 -6.06
N GLN A 77 -30.57 -4.43 -4.88
CA GLN A 77 -30.23 -5.72 -4.29
C GLN A 77 -31.47 -6.57 -4.00
N LYS A 78 -32.54 -5.97 -3.45
CA LYS A 78 -33.83 -6.65 -3.23
C LYS A 78 -34.45 -7.13 -4.55
N ARG A 79 -34.45 -6.27 -5.59
CA ARG A 79 -34.95 -6.61 -6.93
C ARG A 79 -34.19 -7.78 -7.55
N LYS A 80 -32.85 -7.74 -7.49
CA LYS A 80 -31.99 -8.82 -8.01
C LYS A 80 -32.24 -10.14 -7.26
N ARG A 81 -32.38 -10.09 -5.93
CA ARG A 81 -32.67 -11.28 -5.10
C ARG A 81 -34.07 -11.86 -5.31
N ALA A 82 -35.06 -11.03 -5.64
CA ALA A 82 -36.43 -11.50 -5.93
C ALA A 82 -36.54 -12.15 -7.32
N ASN A 83 -35.58 -11.93 -8.22
CA ASN A 83 -35.61 -12.46 -9.57
C ASN A 83 -35.05 -13.89 -9.63
N THR A 84 -35.93 -14.88 -9.78
CA THR A 84 -35.55 -16.30 -9.88
C THR A 84 -34.61 -16.59 -11.05
N ASN A 85 -34.79 -15.92 -12.20
CA ASN A 85 -33.91 -16.13 -13.37
C ASN A 85 -32.48 -15.69 -13.06
N PHE A 86 -32.32 -14.59 -12.31
CA PHE A 86 -31.00 -14.10 -11.90
C PHE A 86 -30.31 -15.08 -10.93
N GLU A 87 -31.05 -15.68 -10.00
CA GLU A 87 -30.53 -16.74 -9.11
C GLU A 87 -30.02 -17.94 -9.91
N THR A 88 -30.80 -18.42 -10.87
CA THR A 88 -30.44 -19.60 -11.68
C THR A 88 -29.22 -19.30 -12.56
N GLN A 89 -29.11 -18.08 -13.08
CA GLN A 89 -27.94 -17.61 -13.83
C GLN A 89 -26.68 -17.48 -12.96
N ILE A 90 -26.79 -17.03 -11.70
CA ILE A 90 -25.67 -17.03 -10.74
C ILE A 90 -25.22 -18.46 -10.45
N ARG A 91 -26.16 -19.36 -10.14
CA ARG A 91 -25.86 -20.74 -9.79
C ARG A 91 -25.16 -21.51 -10.92
N SER A 92 -25.51 -21.18 -12.16
CA SER A 92 -24.86 -21.74 -13.35
C SER A 92 -23.55 -21.04 -13.74
N GLY A 93 -23.16 -19.97 -13.04
CA GLY A 93 -21.91 -19.24 -13.30
C GLY A 93 -21.90 -18.45 -14.62
N LYS A 94 -23.08 -18.16 -15.20
CA LYS A 94 -23.20 -17.57 -16.54
C LYS A 94 -23.18 -16.04 -16.57
N ILE A 95 -23.21 -15.37 -15.42
CA ILE A 95 -23.22 -13.90 -15.36
C ILE A 95 -21.78 -13.39 -15.33
N PRO A 96 -21.31 -12.71 -16.39
CA PRO A 96 -20.02 -12.06 -16.35
C PRO A 96 -20.08 -10.85 -15.41
N LEU A 97 -19.06 -10.71 -14.55
CA LEU A 97 -18.91 -9.53 -13.70
C LEU A 97 -18.15 -8.45 -14.47
N ASN A 98 -18.78 -7.29 -14.68
CA ASN A 98 -18.09 -6.14 -15.27
C ASN A 98 -17.15 -5.51 -14.24
N LEU A 99 -15.84 -5.75 -14.39
CA LEU A 99 -14.82 -5.25 -13.48
C LEU A 99 -14.69 -3.73 -13.50
N GLU A 100 -15.00 -3.07 -14.62
CA GLU A 100 -14.92 -1.61 -14.74
C GLU A 100 -16.02 -0.93 -13.92
N GLU A 101 -17.24 -1.48 -13.97
CA GLU A 101 -18.36 -1.01 -13.15
C GLU A 101 -18.07 -1.21 -11.67
N VAL A 102 -17.53 -2.37 -11.28
CA VAL A 102 -17.11 -2.64 -9.90
C VAL A 102 -16.04 -1.65 -9.46
N LYS A 103 -15.05 -1.34 -10.30
CA LYS A 103 -14.01 -0.36 -10.00
C LYS A 103 -14.61 1.04 -9.81
N LYS A 104 -15.49 1.49 -10.71
CA LYS A 104 -16.17 2.81 -10.59
C LYS A 104 -16.97 2.92 -9.29
N PHE A 105 -17.75 1.89 -8.97
CA PHE A 105 -18.53 1.83 -7.74
C PHE A 105 -17.66 1.85 -6.48
N TRP A 106 -16.56 1.09 -6.49
CA TRP A 106 -15.61 1.09 -5.38
C TRP A 106 -14.91 2.45 -5.20
N LEU A 107 -14.54 3.11 -6.30
CA LEU A 107 -13.96 4.45 -6.29
C LEU A 107 -14.88 5.45 -5.57
N GLU A 108 -16.20 5.37 -5.76
CA GLU A 108 -17.16 6.25 -5.11
C GLU A 108 -17.40 5.96 -3.62
N ILE A 109 -17.25 4.71 -3.18
CA ILE A 109 -17.81 4.25 -1.89
C ILE A 109 -16.76 3.97 -0.82
N SER A 110 -15.79 3.11 -1.12
CA SER A 110 -14.86 2.60 -0.09
C SER A 110 -13.38 2.82 -0.41
N SER A 111 -13.07 3.29 -1.62
CA SER A 111 -11.69 3.43 -2.08
C SER A 111 -10.80 4.19 -1.09
N SER A 112 -11.25 5.32 -0.54
CA SER A 112 -10.48 6.10 0.43
C SER A 112 -10.06 5.29 1.65
N TYR A 113 -10.96 4.48 2.21
CA TYR A 113 -10.67 3.65 3.38
C TYR A 113 -9.74 2.48 3.05
N ASP A 114 -9.94 1.86 1.89
CA ASP A 114 -9.12 0.72 1.47
C ASP A 114 -7.70 1.17 1.10
N ILE A 115 -7.55 2.32 0.44
CA ILE A 115 -6.22 2.94 0.21
C ILE A 115 -5.55 3.24 1.53
N HIS A 116 -6.28 3.87 2.46
CA HIS A 116 -5.73 4.22 3.75
C HIS A 116 -5.21 3.00 4.51
N LYS A 117 -5.93 1.87 4.47
CA LYS A 117 -5.45 0.61 5.06
C LYS A 117 -4.17 0.13 4.38
N ILE A 118 -4.12 0.17 3.04
CA ILE A 118 -2.94 -0.24 2.29
C ILE A 118 -1.74 0.67 2.61
N ALA A 119 -1.92 1.99 2.60
CA ALA A 119 -0.88 2.95 2.93
C ALA A 119 -0.39 2.79 4.38
N THR A 120 -1.29 2.48 5.31
CA THR A 120 -0.95 2.15 6.70
C THR A 120 -0.14 0.85 6.79
N HIS A 121 -0.54 -0.18 6.04
CA HIS A 121 0.19 -1.45 5.99
C HIS A 121 1.61 -1.27 5.45
N TYR A 122 1.78 -0.45 4.42
CA TYR A 122 3.10 -0.11 3.89
C TYR A 122 3.87 0.91 4.73
N GLY A 123 3.37 1.40 5.86
CA GLY A 123 4.09 2.37 6.70
C GLY A 123 4.18 3.80 6.15
N ILE A 124 3.48 4.11 5.04
CA ILE A 124 3.59 5.39 4.33
C ILE A 124 3.32 6.59 5.26
N PHE A 125 2.25 6.54 6.05
CA PHE A 125 1.90 7.65 6.93
C PHE A 125 2.94 7.90 8.02
N GLN A 126 3.51 6.83 8.57
CA GLN A 126 4.51 6.93 9.62
C GLN A 126 5.80 7.55 9.10
N ASP A 127 6.21 7.17 7.89
CA ASP A 127 7.49 7.59 7.34
C ASP A 127 7.42 9.02 6.77
N LEU A 128 6.31 9.39 6.11
CA LEU A 128 6.17 10.71 5.47
C LEU A 128 5.56 11.78 6.40
N PHE A 129 4.65 11.39 7.29
CA PHE A 129 3.84 12.34 8.07
C PHE A 129 3.91 12.09 9.59
N GLY A 130 4.70 11.12 10.05
CA GLY A 130 4.83 10.77 11.46
C GLY A 130 3.51 10.30 12.08
N ASP A 131 2.98 11.10 13.00
CA ASP A 131 1.72 10.80 13.70
C ASP A 131 0.46 11.26 12.93
N ALA A 132 0.63 11.89 11.77
CA ALA A 132 -0.49 12.31 10.93
C ALA A 132 -0.88 11.26 9.89
N PHE A 133 -2.16 11.26 9.50
CA PHE A 133 -2.68 10.41 8.43
C PHE A 133 -3.74 11.15 7.62
N PHE A 134 -4.10 10.60 6.46
CA PHE A 134 -5.25 11.08 5.71
C PHE A 134 -5.98 9.95 4.99
N LEU A 135 -7.17 10.27 4.50
CA LEU A 135 -7.98 9.43 3.64
C LEU A 135 -7.93 10.01 2.22
N PRO A 136 -7.38 9.31 1.23
CA PRO A 136 -7.30 9.82 -0.14
C PRO A 136 -8.71 9.95 -0.74
N VAL A 137 -9.21 11.18 -0.82
CA VAL A 137 -10.56 11.47 -1.35
C VAL A 137 -10.54 11.59 -2.87
N VAL A 138 -9.47 12.15 -3.44
CA VAL A 138 -9.32 12.32 -4.89
C VAL A 138 -8.57 11.11 -5.46
N PRO A 139 -9.18 10.33 -6.37
CA PRO A 139 -8.48 9.26 -7.07
C PRO A 139 -7.38 9.85 -7.95
N LEU A 140 -6.15 9.39 -7.72
CA LEU A 140 -5.00 9.69 -8.54
C LEU A 140 -4.72 8.47 -9.43
N GLU A 141 -4.79 8.66 -10.74
CA GLU A 141 -4.42 7.66 -11.74
C GLU A 141 -3.08 8.05 -12.36
N ILE A 142 -2.13 7.12 -12.35
CA ILE A 142 -0.78 7.34 -12.86
C ILE A 142 -0.45 6.20 -13.80
N SER A 143 0.12 6.50 -14.97
CA SER A 143 0.56 5.48 -15.92
C SER A 143 1.86 5.87 -16.61
N TYR A 144 2.76 4.92 -16.73
CA TYR A 144 4.00 5.05 -17.50
C TYR A 144 3.79 4.53 -18.93
N ASN A 145 4.36 5.24 -19.89
CA ASN A 145 4.44 4.79 -21.27
C ASN A 145 5.77 4.10 -21.50
N ILE A 146 5.75 2.86 -21.98
CA ILE A 146 6.98 2.14 -22.34
C ILE A 146 7.24 2.28 -23.84
N ASP A 147 6.26 1.87 -24.63
CA ASP A 147 6.26 1.86 -26.09
C ASP A 147 4.93 2.44 -26.57
N ASP A 148 4.82 2.80 -27.86
CA ASP A 148 3.66 3.51 -28.43
C ASP A 148 2.28 2.90 -28.09
N ASP A 149 2.20 1.58 -27.82
CA ASP A 149 0.95 0.87 -27.52
C ASP A 149 0.83 0.35 -26.07
N THR A 150 1.86 0.48 -25.22
CA THR A 150 1.87 -0.19 -23.89
C THR A 150 1.95 0.79 -22.72
N LEU A 151 0.85 0.87 -21.96
CA LEU A 151 0.74 1.66 -20.74
C LEU A 151 0.76 0.77 -19.48
N ILE A 152 1.69 1.05 -18.57
CA ILE A 152 1.71 0.44 -17.23
C ILE A 152 1.04 1.37 -16.23
N LYS A 153 -0.05 0.91 -15.63
CA LYS A 153 -0.74 1.64 -14.57
C LYS A 153 -0.06 1.44 -13.22
N VAL A 154 0.10 2.53 -12.48
CA VAL A 154 0.55 2.51 -11.09
C VAL A 154 -0.66 2.28 -10.20
N TYR A 155 -0.55 1.30 -9.32
CA TYR A 155 -1.53 0.95 -8.29
C TYR A 155 -0.88 1.10 -6.90
N ARG A 156 -1.53 0.55 -5.87
CA ARG A 156 -1.14 0.74 -4.47
C ARG A 156 -0.18 -0.37 -4.02
N GLY A 157 1.05 -0.34 -4.53
CA GLY A 157 2.12 -1.28 -4.17
C GLY A 157 2.41 -2.37 -5.19
N ASN A 158 1.95 -2.22 -6.44
CA ASN A 158 2.45 -3.06 -7.53
C ASN A 158 3.93 -2.75 -7.82
N VAL A 159 4.65 -3.75 -8.30
CA VAL A 159 6.07 -3.62 -8.64
C VAL A 159 6.18 -3.13 -10.08
N ILE A 160 6.94 -2.05 -10.27
CA ILE A 160 7.27 -1.48 -11.58
C ILE A 160 8.79 -1.49 -11.71
N LYS A 161 9.31 -1.89 -12.87
CA LYS A 161 10.76 -1.92 -13.07
C LYS A 161 11.28 -0.50 -13.28
N PRO A 162 12.50 -0.18 -12.80
CA PRO A 162 13.11 1.13 -13.05
C PRO A 162 13.21 1.51 -14.53
N ALA A 163 13.42 0.53 -15.41
CA ALA A 163 13.46 0.75 -16.86
C ALA A 163 12.09 1.20 -17.42
N GLU A 164 10.99 0.71 -16.85
CA GLU A 164 9.62 1.05 -17.25
C GLU A 164 9.19 2.43 -16.70
N ALA A 165 9.91 2.95 -15.71
CA ALA A 165 9.72 4.26 -15.10
C ALA A 165 10.89 5.21 -15.43
N SER A 166 11.50 5.05 -16.60
CA SER A 166 12.60 5.93 -17.03
C SER A 166 12.09 7.33 -17.39
N GLU A 167 10.94 7.38 -18.07
CA GLU A 167 10.29 8.62 -18.51
C GLU A 167 9.22 9.08 -17.52
N MET A 168 8.86 10.36 -17.60
CA MET A 168 7.83 10.96 -16.77
C MET A 168 6.47 10.25 -16.98
N PRO A 169 5.72 9.94 -15.92
CA PRO A 169 4.42 9.31 -16.06
C PRO A 169 3.34 10.31 -16.50
N TYR A 170 2.30 9.79 -17.14
CA TYR A 170 1.02 10.47 -17.25
C TYR A 170 0.30 10.42 -15.91
N VAL A 171 -0.26 11.55 -15.49
CA VAL A 171 -0.98 11.70 -14.23
C VAL A 171 -2.33 12.32 -14.51
N GLU A 172 -3.37 11.69 -13.98
CA GLU A 172 -4.75 12.14 -14.14
C GLU A 172 -5.46 12.11 -12.78
N TYR A 173 -6.15 13.20 -12.47
CA TYR A 173 -7.01 13.30 -11.30
C TYR A 173 -8.17 14.25 -11.56
N LYS A 174 -9.26 14.07 -10.81
CA LYS A 174 -10.42 14.95 -10.91
C LYS A 174 -10.17 16.23 -10.13
N ALA A 175 -10.13 17.34 -10.84
CA ALA A 175 -9.95 18.68 -10.30
C ALA A 175 -10.93 19.67 -10.94
N GLU A 176 -11.26 20.72 -10.21
CA GLU A 176 -12.02 21.88 -10.71
C GLU A 176 -11.04 22.85 -11.40
N ASP A 177 -11.47 23.55 -12.45
CA ASP A 177 -10.56 24.40 -13.25
C ASP A 177 -9.91 25.54 -12.44
N ASP A 178 -10.61 26.05 -11.42
CA ASP A 178 -10.14 27.16 -10.57
C ASP A 178 -9.34 26.68 -9.34
N THR A 179 -8.92 25.42 -9.31
CA THR A 179 -8.17 24.86 -8.18
C THR A 179 -6.69 24.69 -8.51
N LEU A 180 -5.84 24.90 -7.50
CA LEU A 180 -4.40 24.72 -7.62
C LEU A 180 -3.97 23.45 -6.89
N TRP A 181 -3.04 22.72 -7.48
CA TRP A 181 -2.58 21.43 -6.97
C TRP A 181 -1.06 21.32 -6.96
N THR A 182 -0.56 20.43 -6.13
CA THR A 182 0.86 20.13 -6.00
C THR A 182 1.05 18.63 -6.01
N LEU A 183 1.91 18.14 -6.88
CA LEU A 183 2.25 16.73 -7.01
C LEU A 183 3.70 16.52 -6.59
N VAL A 184 3.91 15.58 -5.68
CA VAL A 184 5.24 15.19 -5.19
C VAL A 184 5.40 13.69 -5.32
N MET A 185 6.53 13.26 -5.90
CA MET A 185 6.98 11.87 -5.89
C MET A 185 8.19 11.77 -4.97
N CYS A 186 8.11 10.95 -3.92
CA CYS A 186 9.20 10.76 -2.97
C CYS A 186 9.45 9.28 -2.65
N THR A 187 10.65 9.00 -2.13
CA THR A 187 11.10 7.66 -1.74
C THR A 187 11.75 7.73 -0.35
N PRO A 188 11.11 7.21 0.71
CA PRO A 188 11.69 7.16 2.05
C PRO A 188 12.81 6.11 2.16
N ASP A 189 12.82 5.08 1.29
CA ASP A 189 13.77 3.97 1.36
C ASP A 189 15.10 4.23 0.64
N GLY A 190 15.20 5.36 -0.06
CA GLY A 190 16.27 5.59 -1.04
C GLY A 190 17.59 6.08 -0.44
N ASN A 191 17.56 6.68 0.75
CA ASN A 191 18.70 7.41 1.29
C ASN A 191 19.76 6.49 1.90
N LEU A 192 20.99 6.57 1.38
CA LEU A 192 22.12 5.75 1.81
C LEU A 192 22.91 6.37 2.97
N GLU A 193 22.80 7.67 3.18
CA GLU A 193 23.55 8.39 4.23
C GLU A 193 22.76 8.53 5.52
N ASN A 194 21.50 8.97 5.41
CA ASN A 194 20.62 9.19 6.56
C ASN A 194 19.29 8.49 6.36
N SER A 195 19.03 7.49 7.21
CA SER A 195 17.81 6.68 7.18
C SER A 195 16.52 7.47 7.41
N ASN A 196 16.61 8.68 7.95
CA ASN A 196 15.44 9.51 8.24
C ASN A 196 15.09 10.49 7.12
N ASN A 197 15.93 10.58 6.09
CA ASN A 197 15.73 11.51 4.98
C ASN A 197 15.15 10.78 3.77
N GLU A 198 14.25 11.44 3.07
CA GLU A 198 13.63 10.95 1.84
C GLU A 198 14.26 11.60 0.60
N TYR A 199 14.24 10.89 -0.53
CA TYR A 199 14.57 11.50 -1.82
C TYR A 199 13.31 11.98 -2.52
N CYS A 200 13.31 13.26 -2.93
CA CYS A 200 12.29 13.81 -3.81
C CYS A 200 12.68 13.55 -5.26
N HIS A 201 11.89 12.75 -5.96
CA HIS A 201 12.10 12.38 -7.35
C HIS A 201 11.41 13.32 -8.33
N TRP A 202 10.30 13.94 -7.94
CA TRP A 202 9.56 14.84 -8.80
C TRP A 202 8.71 15.77 -7.94
N PHE A 203 8.74 17.07 -8.26
CA PHE A 203 7.96 18.07 -7.54
C PHE A 203 7.42 19.10 -8.54
N LEU A 204 6.10 19.04 -8.73
CA LEU A 204 5.31 20.04 -9.45
C LEU A 204 4.41 20.79 -8.47
N GLY A 205 4.40 22.11 -8.54
CA GLY A 205 3.57 22.98 -7.72
C GLY A 205 2.67 23.86 -8.58
N ASN A 206 1.69 24.51 -7.96
CA ASN A 206 0.82 25.48 -8.64
C ASN A 206 0.17 24.95 -9.93
N ILE A 207 -0.15 23.65 -9.99
CA ILE A 207 -0.80 23.01 -11.15
C ILE A 207 -2.25 23.49 -11.23
N PRO A 208 -2.67 24.18 -12.30
CA PRO A 208 -4.05 24.62 -12.46
C PRO A 208 -4.93 23.45 -12.92
N GLY A 209 -5.96 23.13 -12.13
CA GLY A 209 -6.86 22.01 -12.38
C GLY A 209 -6.11 20.69 -12.49
N ASN A 210 -6.14 20.06 -13.66
CA ASN A 210 -5.40 18.84 -13.98
C ASN A 210 -4.40 19.05 -15.14
N LYS A 211 -3.91 20.29 -15.32
CA LYS A 211 -3.00 20.65 -16.43
C LYS A 211 -1.55 20.66 -15.95
N LEU A 212 -0.94 19.48 -15.86
CA LEU A 212 0.43 19.33 -15.34
C LEU A 212 1.46 20.20 -16.09
N GLU A 213 1.30 20.35 -17.40
CA GLU A 213 2.19 21.17 -18.26
C GLU A 213 2.20 22.66 -17.89
N LEU A 214 1.12 23.16 -17.29
CA LEU A 214 1.01 24.54 -16.82
C LEU A 214 1.47 24.70 -15.36
N GLY A 215 1.81 23.59 -14.70
CA GLY A 215 2.38 23.58 -13.36
C GLY A 215 3.79 24.15 -13.33
N GLU A 216 4.18 24.62 -12.16
CA GLU A 216 5.53 25.08 -11.89
C GLU A 216 6.42 23.87 -11.55
N GLN A 217 7.45 23.62 -12.36
CA GLN A 217 8.43 22.57 -12.11
C GLN A 217 9.45 23.05 -11.05
N ILE A 218 9.42 22.45 -9.87
CA ILE A 218 10.34 22.76 -8.76
C ILE A 218 11.53 21.79 -8.77
N ILE A 219 11.25 20.50 -8.93
CA ILE A 219 12.26 19.45 -9.07
C ILE A 219 11.88 18.59 -10.28
N ASP A 220 12.78 18.55 -11.27
CA ASP A 220 12.61 17.74 -12.47
C ASP A 220 12.46 16.25 -12.15
N TYR A 221 11.76 15.53 -13.04
CA TYR A 221 11.55 14.10 -12.88
C TYR A 221 12.89 13.35 -12.87
N MET A 222 13.19 12.71 -11.75
CA MET A 222 14.35 11.86 -11.55
C MET A 222 13.90 10.40 -11.52
N LYS A 223 14.28 9.66 -12.56
CA LYS A 223 13.97 8.23 -12.70
C LYS A 223 14.35 7.42 -11.45
N PRO A 224 13.60 6.39 -11.09
CA PRO A 224 13.96 5.43 -10.04
C PRO A 224 15.36 4.85 -10.22
N PHE A 225 16.18 4.87 -9.16
CA PHE A 225 17.53 4.27 -9.14
C PHE A 225 17.74 3.38 -7.91
N PRO A 226 16.94 2.30 -7.72
CA PRO A 226 17.13 1.43 -6.57
C PRO A 226 18.52 0.76 -6.62
N VAL A 227 19.20 0.72 -5.47
CA VAL A 227 20.51 0.08 -5.36
C VAL A 227 20.36 -1.44 -5.51
N ARG A 228 21.38 -2.11 -6.03
CA ARG A 228 21.36 -3.57 -6.17
C ARG A 228 21.51 -4.23 -4.79
N GLY A 229 20.59 -5.12 -4.44
CA GLY A 229 20.69 -6.00 -3.26
C GLY A 229 20.04 -5.48 -1.97
N VAL A 230 19.43 -4.30 -1.99
CA VAL A 230 18.74 -3.70 -0.83
C VAL A 230 17.24 -4.02 -0.75
N GLY A 231 16.68 -4.66 -1.79
CA GLY A 231 15.27 -5.03 -1.87
C GLY A 231 14.44 -4.06 -2.70
N TYR A 232 13.18 -3.88 -2.33
CA TYR A 232 12.22 -3.03 -3.04
C TYR A 232 12.13 -1.66 -2.38
N TYR A 233 12.08 -0.61 -3.21
CA TYR A 233 11.86 0.76 -2.76
C TYR A 233 10.40 1.15 -2.98
N ARG A 234 9.84 1.89 -2.03
CA ARG A 234 8.50 2.46 -2.13
C ARG A 234 8.58 3.84 -2.75
N TYR A 235 8.07 3.97 -3.97
CA TYR A 235 7.89 5.27 -4.63
C TYR A 235 6.46 5.75 -4.38
N ILE A 236 6.33 6.92 -3.78
CA ILE A 236 5.06 7.42 -3.25
C ILE A 236 4.72 8.72 -3.96
N PHE A 237 3.57 8.73 -4.64
CA PHE A 237 2.99 9.93 -5.21
C PHE A 237 1.99 10.53 -4.23
N THR A 238 2.21 11.79 -3.87
CA THR A 238 1.31 12.56 -3.02
C THR A 238 0.78 13.76 -3.79
N LEU A 239 -0.55 13.91 -3.78
CA LEU A 239 -1.25 15.02 -4.40
C LEU A 239 -1.87 15.90 -3.31
N TYR A 240 -1.50 17.18 -3.30
CA TYR A 240 -2.02 18.19 -2.39
C TYR A 240 -2.90 19.19 -3.14
N LYS A 241 -4.02 19.58 -2.54
CA LYS A 241 -4.83 20.71 -3.01
C LYS A 241 -4.35 21.97 -2.32
N GLN A 242 -4.05 23.01 -3.07
CA GLN A 242 -3.63 24.31 -2.57
C GLN A 242 -4.85 25.23 -2.44
N ASN A 243 -4.90 26.02 -1.36
CA ASN A 243 -5.93 27.04 -1.18
C ASN A 243 -5.60 28.34 -1.92
N GLN A 244 -4.31 28.59 -2.15
CA GLN A 244 -3.78 29.76 -2.82
C GLN A 244 -2.49 29.39 -3.54
N ARG A 245 -2.05 30.23 -4.48
CA ARG A 245 -0.75 30.07 -5.11
C ARG A 245 0.35 30.14 -4.06
N LEU A 246 1.23 29.15 -4.05
CA LEU A 246 2.36 29.09 -3.13
C LEU A 246 3.63 29.58 -3.84
N ASP A 247 4.50 30.23 -3.09
CA ASP A 247 5.84 30.59 -3.55
C ASP A 247 6.81 29.47 -3.19
N TYR A 248 7.50 28.92 -4.19
CA TYR A 248 8.44 27.81 -4.06
C TYR A 248 9.91 28.22 -4.25
N VAL A 249 10.23 29.51 -4.19
CA VAL A 249 11.59 30.04 -4.41
C VAL A 249 12.66 29.30 -3.58
N GLU A 250 12.40 28.95 -2.33
CA GLU A 250 13.35 28.23 -1.47
C GLU A 250 13.64 26.80 -1.96
N TYR A 251 12.68 26.16 -2.61
CA TYR A 251 12.76 24.75 -3.04
C TYR A 251 13.25 24.60 -4.48
N LYS A 252 13.23 25.67 -5.27
CA LYS A 252 13.83 25.64 -6.59
C LYS A 252 15.32 25.42 -6.41
N LYS A 253 15.85 24.38 -7.06
CA LYS A 253 17.29 24.23 -7.20
C LYS A 253 17.82 25.53 -7.83
N ILE A 254 18.50 26.33 -7.03
CA ILE A 254 19.39 27.35 -7.57
C ILE A 254 20.41 26.55 -8.37
N ASN A 255 20.34 26.64 -9.69
CA ASN A 255 21.39 26.14 -10.57
C ASN A 255 22.65 26.93 -10.20
N LEU A 256 23.41 26.43 -9.22
CA LEU A 256 24.79 26.84 -9.01
C LEU A 256 25.54 26.29 -10.22
N VAL A 257 25.67 27.16 -11.22
CA VAL A 257 26.58 27.03 -12.37
C VAL A 257 28.01 26.96 -11.86
#